data_AF-A0A531AMN7-F1
#
_entry.id   AF-A0A531AMN7-F1
#
_cell.length_a   1.000
_cell.length_b   1.000
_cell.length_c   1.000
_cell.angle_alpha   90.00
_cell.angle_beta   90.00
_cell.angle_gamma   90.00
#
_symmetry.space_group_name_H-M   'P 1'
#
loop_
_entity.id
_entity.type
_entity.pdbx_description
1 polymer ?
#
loop_
_entity_poly.entity_id
_entity_poly.type
_entity_poly.pdbx_seq_one_letter_code
_entity_poly.pdbx_strand_id
1 'polypeptide(L)'
;MTEQIDLHRRHLLGVAVTTVAAAQFAMTGSANAQSSITKPDASTIEPQANTSFGPLKQVQAGVLDIGYAEVGPGKGSVVILLHGWPYDI
;
A
#
# COMPACT_ATOMS: atom_id res chain seq x y z
N MET A 1 -23.08 28.63 42.13
CA MET A 1 -23.40 27.19 42.04
C MET A 1 -22.18 26.50 41.47
N THR A 2 -21.38 25.85 42.31
CA THR A 2 -20.13 25.19 41.89
C THR A 2 -20.48 23.80 41.38
N GLU A 3 -20.30 23.55 40.09
CA GLU A 3 -20.36 22.19 39.55
C GLU A 3 -19.26 21.34 40.17
N GLN A 4 -19.65 20.32 40.92
CA GLN A 4 -18.74 19.35 41.49
C GLN A 4 -18.49 18.25 40.44
N ILE A 5 -17.33 18.33 39.79
CA ILE A 5 -16.91 17.33 38.81
C ILE A 5 -16.63 16.02 39.54
N ASP A 6 -17.45 15.00 39.28
CA ASP A 6 -17.27 13.65 39.81
C ASP A 6 -16.12 12.94 39.08
N LEU A 7 -14.95 12.91 39.73
CA LEU A 7 -13.73 12.34 39.21
C LEU A 7 -13.80 10.81 39.04
N HIS A 8 -14.66 10.11 39.79
CA HIS A 8 -14.82 8.65 39.70
C HIS A 8 -15.46 8.23 38.37
N ARG A 9 -16.44 9.00 37.87
CA ARG A 9 -17.08 8.73 36.58
C ARG A 9 -16.12 8.90 35.39
N ARG A 10 -15.19 9.84 35.48
CA ARG A 10 -14.16 10.07 34.44
C ARG A 10 -13.12 8.95 34.40
N HIS A 11 -12.76 8.41 35.56
CA HIS A 11 -11.79 7.31 35.63
C HIS A 11 -12.34 6.01 35.01
N LEU A 12 -13.62 5.72 35.22
CA LEU A 12 -14.27 4.55 34.61
C LEU A 12 -14.29 4.59 33.07
N LEU A 13 -14.57 5.76 32.48
CA LEU A 13 -14.53 5.92 31.02
C LEU A 13 -13.11 5.82 30.46
N GLY A 14 -12.11 6.31 31.20
CA GLY A 14 -10.69 6.19 30.81
C GLY A 14 -10.20 4.73 30.76
N VAL A 15 -10.62 3.90 31.72
CA VAL A 15 -10.23 2.48 31.79
C VAL A 15 -10.85 1.64 30.66
N ALA A 16 -12.06 1.95 30.22
CA ALA A 16 -12.70 1.21 29.12
C ALA A 16 -11.95 1.40 27.79
N VAL A 17 -11.51 2.62 27.47
CA VAL A 17 -10.82 2.92 26.19
C VAL A 17 -9.45 2.25 26.10
N THR A 18 -8.69 2.19 27.19
CA THR A 18 -7.36 1.55 27.19
C THR A 18 -7.44 0.04 26.98
N THR A 19 -8.48 -0.63 27.50
CA THR A 19 -8.67 -2.08 27.29
C THR A 19 -9.01 -2.46 25.84
N VAL A 20 -9.83 -1.66 25.15
CA VAL A 20 -10.21 -1.92 23.75
C VAL A 20 -9.03 -1.73 22.78
N ALA A 21 -8.21 -0.70 23.01
CA ALA A 21 -7.02 -0.45 22.19
C ALA A 21 -5.95 -1.55 22.34
N ALA A 22 -5.73 -2.02 23.57
CA ALA A 22 -4.79 -3.11 23.84
C ALA A 22 -5.23 -4.45 23.23
N ALA A 23 -6.53 -4.74 23.22
CA ALA A 23 -7.08 -5.95 22.62
C ALA A 23 -6.83 -6.03 21.10
N GLN A 24 -7.01 -4.92 20.37
CA GLN A 24 -6.77 -4.91 18.91
C GLN A 24 -5.29 -5.10 18.57
N PHE A 25 -4.38 -4.56 19.39
CA PHE A 25 -2.94 -4.74 19.20
C PHE A 25 -2.47 -6.17 19.51
N ALA A 26 -3.13 -6.87 20.45
CA ALA A 26 -2.83 -8.28 20.73
C ALA A 26 -3.36 -9.24 19.65
N MET A 27 -4.30 -8.81 18.80
CA MET A 27 -4.93 -9.63 17.76
C MET A 27 -4.28 -9.49 16.37
N THR A 28 -3.23 -8.67 16.22
CA THR A 28 -2.46 -8.63 14.97
C THR A 28 -1.57 -9.87 14.89
N GLY A 29 -2.11 -10.94 14.30
CA GLY A 29 -1.37 -12.16 14.03
C GLY A 29 -0.22 -11.92 13.05
N SER A 30 0.83 -12.76 13.13
CA SER A 30 1.92 -12.75 12.16
C SER A 30 1.41 -13.16 10.78
N ALA A 31 1.67 -12.34 9.75
CA ALA A 31 1.44 -12.73 8.37
C ALA A 31 2.46 -13.80 7.96
N ASN A 32 2.00 -14.98 7.57
CA ASN A 32 2.87 -16.04 7.08
C ASN A 32 3.12 -15.80 5.58
N ALA A 33 4.23 -15.13 5.25
CA ALA A 33 4.66 -14.96 3.88
C ALA A 33 5.17 -16.30 3.35
N GLN A 34 4.40 -16.93 2.47
CA GLN A 34 4.80 -18.19 1.86
C GLN A 34 5.91 -17.92 0.85
N SER A 35 7.17 -18.15 1.25
CA SER A 35 8.29 -18.18 0.31
C SER A 35 8.09 -19.37 -0.62
N SER A 36 7.84 -19.12 -1.91
CA SER A 36 7.84 -20.19 -2.91
C SER A 36 9.22 -20.85 -2.94
N ILE A 37 9.28 -22.13 -2.55
CA ILE A 37 10.50 -22.96 -2.59
C ILE A 37 10.90 -23.31 -4.04
N THR A 38 10.09 -22.93 -5.03
CA THR A 38 10.58 -22.80 -6.40
C THR A 38 11.39 -21.52 -6.47
N LYS A 39 12.70 -21.62 -6.24
CA LYS A 39 13.68 -20.63 -6.71
C LYS A 39 13.32 -20.34 -8.17
N PRO A 40 12.82 -19.14 -8.54
CA PRO A 40 12.86 -18.75 -9.93
C PRO A 40 14.33 -18.85 -10.29
N ASP A 41 14.66 -19.46 -11.42
CA ASP A 41 16.04 -19.51 -11.86
C ASP A 41 16.52 -18.07 -12.06
N ALA A 42 17.11 -17.49 -11.01
CA ALA A 42 17.57 -16.10 -10.99
C ALA A 42 18.81 -15.93 -11.87
N SER A 43 19.19 -16.96 -12.62
CA SER A 43 20.37 -17.03 -13.46
C SER A 43 20.13 -16.58 -14.91
N THR A 44 18.98 -16.00 -15.26
CA THR A 44 18.82 -15.36 -16.59
C THR A 44 17.82 -14.20 -16.63
N ILE A 45 17.55 -13.56 -15.50
CA ILE A 45 17.14 -12.15 -15.56
C ILE A 45 18.43 -11.37 -15.42
N GLU A 46 19.17 -11.23 -16.52
CA GLU A 46 20.08 -10.09 -16.60
C GLU A 46 19.24 -8.87 -16.24
N PRO A 47 19.67 -8.01 -15.30
CA PRO A 47 19.01 -6.75 -15.07
C PRO A 47 19.05 -6.01 -16.40
N GLN A 48 17.98 -6.12 -17.18
CA GLN A 48 17.90 -5.39 -18.42
C GLN A 48 17.95 -3.93 -17.98
N ALA A 49 19.04 -3.26 -18.36
CA ALA A 49 19.38 -1.90 -17.98
C ALA A 49 18.43 -0.88 -18.62
N ASN A 50 17.12 -1.14 -18.57
CA ASN A 50 16.08 -0.20 -18.88
C ASN A 50 15.94 0.71 -17.65
N THR A 51 16.97 1.52 -17.39
CA THR A 51 16.96 2.52 -16.30
C THR A 51 16.02 3.69 -16.59
N SER A 52 15.32 3.64 -17.73
CA SER A 52 14.35 4.62 -18.19
C SER A 52 13.18 3.90 -18.86
N PHE A 53 12.01 4.51 -18.78
CA PHE A 53 10.91 4.19 -19.69
C PHE A 53 11.28 4.56 -21.12
N GLY A 54 10.67 3.88 -22.09
CA GLY A 54 10.64 4.34 -23.48
C GLY A 54 9.83 5.63 -23.63
N PRO A 55 9.57 6.09 -24.87
CA PRO A 55 8.73 7.25 -25.10
C PRO A 55 7.33 7.04 -24.49
N LEU A 56 6.78 8.10 -23.88
CA LEU A 56 5.42 8.07 -23.36
C LEU A 56 4.43 7.87 -24.51
N LYS A 57 3.51 6.93 -24.31
CA LYS A 57 2.38 6.67 -25.19
C LYS A 57 1.20 7.53 -24.76
N GLN A 58 0.29 7.80 -25.68
CA GLN A 58 -0.94 8.54 -25.44
C GLN A 58 -2.15 7.67 -25.77
N VAL A 59 -3.24 7.85 -25.02
CA VAL A 59 -4.50 7.16 -25.27
C VAL A 59 -5.68 8.03 -24.83
N GLN A 60 -6.72 8.07 -25.65
CA GLN A 60 -8.00 8.64 -25.23
C GLN A 60 -8.73 7.67 -24.31
N ALA A 61 -8.97 8.08 -23.07
CA ALA A 61 -9.66 7.34 -22.04
C ALA A 61 -10.83 8.17 -21.50
N GLY A 62 -12.01 7.98 -22.10
CA GLY A 62 -13.19 8.78 -21.79
C GLY A 62 -13.02 10.23 -22.25
N VAL A 63 -13.01 11.17 -21.31
CA VAL A 63 -12.83 12.61 -21.60
C VAL A 63 -11.38 13.07 -21.49
N LEU A 64 -10.45 12.16 -21.18
CA LEU A 64 -9.03 12.47 -20.97
C LEU A 64 -8.17 11.93 -22.12
N ASP A 65 -7.10 12.66 -22.43
CA ASP A 65 -5.94 12.16 -23.17
C ASP A 65 -4.82 11.87 -22.15
N ILE A 66 -4.46 10.60 -22.01
CA ILE A 66 -3.57 10.12 -20.93
C ILE A 66 -2.22 9.71 -21.48
N GLY A 67 -1.17 10.35 -20.95
CA GLY A 67 0.22 9.93 -21.12
C GLY A 67 0.59 8.78 -20.20
N TYR A 68 1.19 7.72 -20.73
CA TYR A 68 1.61 6.57 -19.93
C TYR A 68 2.88 5.90 -20.48
N ALA A 69 3.66 5.28 -19.60
CA ALA A 69 4.78 4.43 -19.97
C ALA A 69 4.32 2.96 -20.09
N GLU A 70 4.82 2.25 -21.09
CA GLU A 70 4.56 0.82 -21.29
C GLU A 70 5.87 0.09 -21.49
N VAL A 71 6.11 -0.93 -20.66
CA VAL A 71 7.34 -1.75 -20.71
C VAL A 71 7.00 -3.21 -20.43
N GLY A 72 7.82 -4.11 -20.96
CA GLY A 72 7.68 -5.55 -20.78
C GLY A 72 6.92 -6.25 -21.92
N PRO A 73 6.71 -7.58 -21.81
CA PRO A 73 6.11 -8.38 -22.88
C PRO A 73 4.62 -8.06 -23.08
N GLY A 74 4.19 -7.82 -24.33
CA GLY A 74 2.81 -7.44 -24.66
C GLY A 74 1.72 -8.49 -24.38
N LYS A 75 2.08 -9.73 -24.00
CA LYS A 75 1.16 -10.80 -23.58
C LYS A 75 1.43 -11.30 -22.15
N GLY A 76 2.21 -10.56 -21.37
CA GLY A 76 2.46 -10.87 -19.97
C GLY A 76 1.28 -10.51 -19.06
N SER A 77 1.38 -10.90 -17.79
CA SER A 77 0.45 -10.42 -16.75
C SER A 77 0.52 -8.90 -16.63
N VAL A 78 -0.63 -8.25 -16.60
CA VAL A 78 -0.73 -6.79 -16.57
C VAL A 78 -0.59 -6.27 -15.14
N VAL A 79 0.22 -5.22 -14.96
CA VAL A 79 0.34 -4.45 -13.72
C VAL A 79 0.23 -2.97 -14.07
N ILE A 80 -0.57 -2.23 -13.29
CA ILE A 80 -0.72 -0.78 -13.43
C ILE A 80 -0.10 -0.11 -12.21
N LEU A 81 0.85 0.78 -12.44
CA LEU A 81 1.50 1.58 -11.40
C LEU A 81 1.00 3.02 -11.51
N LEU A 82 0.46 3.55 -10.41
CA LEU A 82 -0.05 4.92 -10.32
C LEU A 82 0.82 5.70 -9.35
N HIS A 83 1.33 6.85 -9.77
CA HIS A 83 2.08 7.74 -8.89
C HIS A 83 1.12 8.51 -7.97
N GLY A 84 1.67 9.05 -6.88
CA GLY A 84 0.97 9.97 -5.99
C GLY A 84 1.53 11.38 -6.08
N TRP A 85 0.86 12.34 -5.44
CA TRP A 85 1.37 13.69 -5.32
C TRP A 85 2.56 13.76 -4.35
N PRO A 86 3.60 14.60 -4.59
CA PRO A 86 3.80 15.55 -5.69
C PRO A 86 4.65 15.00 -6.85
N TYR A 87 4.53 13.70 -7.17
CA TYR A 87 5.37 13.03 -8.16
C TYR A 87 4.61 12.72 -9.45
N ASP A 88 5.38 12.40 -10.49
CA ASP A 88 4.94 11.93 -11.80
C ASP A 88 5.93 10.85 -12.30
N ILE A 89 5.70 10.30 -13.50
CA ILE A 89 6.52 9.27 -14.16
C ILE A 89 7.48 9.82 -15.20
#